data_AF-A0A933ZI10-F1
#
_entry.id   AF-A0A933ZI10-F1
#
_cell.length_a   1.000
_cell.length_b   1.000
_cell.length_c   1.000
_cell.angle_alpha   90.00
_cell.angle_beta   90.00
_cell.angle_gamma   90.00
#
_symmetry.space_group_name_H-M   'P 1'
#
loop_
_entity.id
_entity.type
_entity.pdbx_description
1 polymer ?
#
loop_
_entity_poly.entity_id
_entity_poly.type
_entity_poly.pdbx_seq_one_letter_code
_entity_poly.pdbx_strand_id
1 'polypeptide(L)'
;MTNKPIPTDSFYEDPSTWRMIVRGSLRLLGGKAPLRLLYAEVRTWAQPSRPFGPNWKAKVRQTLAMDPEIVPAGRGIWAIKSMMPQPDASDPATPKS
;
A
#
# COMPACT_ATOMS: atom_id res chain seq x y z
N MET A 1 12.21 34.03 12.93
CA MET A 1 12.31 32.58 12.65
C MET A 1 11.08 32.21 11.83
N THR A 2 11.24 32.20 10.51
CA THR A 2 10.13 32.31 9.54
C THR A 2 9.74 30.92 9.05
N ASN A 3 8.65 30.35 9.57
CA ASN A 3 8.04 29.18 8.96
C ASN A 3 7.28 29.64 7.71
N LYS A 4 7.81 29.35 6.53
CA LYS A 4 7.10 29.57 5.26
C LYS A 4 5.84 28.70 5.24
N PRO A 5 4.67 29.23 4.85
CA PRO A 5 3.49 28.41 4.62
C PRO A 5 3.71 27.52 3.40
N ILE A 6 3.34 26.25 3.54
CA ILE A 6 3.39 25.26 2.46
C ILE A 6 2.33 25.67 1.42
N PRO A 7 2.66 25.68 0.10
CA PRO A 7 1.72 26.13 -0.93
C PRO A 7 0.52 25.18 -1.05
N THR A 8 -0.67 25.76 -0.98
CA THR A 8 -1.96 25.07 -0.86
C THR A 8 -2.61 24.72 -2.21
N ASP A 9 -1.83 24.30 -3.21
CA ASP A 9 -2.42 23.89 -4.50
C ASP A 9 -1.50 22.93 -5.28
N SER A 10 -1.60 21.64 -4.96
CA SER A 10 -1.12 20.50 -5.77
C SER A 10 -1.57 19.21 -5.08
N PHE A 11 -2.52 18.51 -5.68
CA PHE A 11 -3.22 17.33 -5.19
C PHE A 11 -2.31 16.23 -4.56
N TYR A 12 -2.82 15.62 -3.47
CA TYR A 12 -2.33 14.49 -2.64
C TYR A 12 -1.55 14.87 -1.37
N GLU A 13 -2.25 15.32 -0.33
CA GLU A 13 -2.72 14.46 0.80
C GLU A 13 -1.56 13.85 1.59
N ASP A 14 -1.27 14.35 2.79
CA ASP A 14 -0.40 13.69 3.77
C ASP A 14 -0.81 12.20 3.86
N PRO A 15 -0.05 11.27 3.24
CA PRO A 15 -0.42 9.88 3.31
C PRO A 15 -0.22 9.51 4.77
N SER A 16 -1.31 9.18 5.48
CA SER A 16 -1.23 8.70 6.86
C SER A 16 -0.04 7.73 6.95
N THR A 17 0.87 7.90 7.91
CA THR A 17 2.19 7.24 7.93
C THR A 17 2.12 5.74 7.59
N TRP A 18 1.01 5.09 7.96
CA TRP A 18 0.70 3.70 7.60
C TRP A 18 0.47 3.43 6.11
N ARG A 19 -0.22 4.29 5.36
CA ARG A 19 -0.37 4.15 3.89
C ARG A 19 1.01 4.19 3.21
N MET A 20 1.85 5.14 3.60
CA MET A 20 3.23 5.24 3.08
C MET A 20 4.03 3.98 3.39
N ILE A 21 4.03 3.52 4.65
CA ILE A 21 4.75 2.31 5.07
C ILE A 21 4.22 1.07 4.32
N VAL A 22 2.91 0.89 4.23
CA VAL A 22 2.30 -0.30 3.61
C VAL A 22 2.53 -0.31 2.09
N ARG A 23 2.31 0.81 1.40
CA ARG A 23 2.60 0.93 -0.04
C ARG A 23 4.09 0.75 -0.32
N GLY A 24 4.96 1.38 0.47
CA GLY A 24 6.41 1.23 0.37
C GLY A 24 6.84 -0.23 0.54
N SER A 25 6.31 -0.91 1.56
CA SER A 25 6.57 -2.33 1.80
C SER A 25 6.10 -3.22 0.64
N LEU A 26 4.90 -2.98 0.11
CA LEU A 26 4.42 -3.72 -1.07
C LEU A 26 5.29 -3.47 -2.31
N ARG A 27 5.76 -2.24 -2.54
CA ARG A 27 6.66 -1.91 -3.65
C ARG A 27 8.00 -2.63 -3.53
N LEU A 28 8.60 -2.65 -2.33
CA LEU A 28 9.85 -3.38 -2.08
C LEU A 28 9.71 -4.89 -2.30
N LEU A 29 8.52 -5.44 -2.04
CA LEU A 29 8.18 -6.84 -2.30
C LEU A 29 7.76 -7.12 -3.76
N GLY A 30 7.94 -6.17 -4.69
CA GLY A 30 7.62 -6.34 -6.11
C GLY A 30 6.18 -6.01 -6.49
N GLY A 31 5.47 -5.24 -5.66
CA GLY A 31 4.11 -4.76 -5.93
C GLY A 31 3.00 -5.76 -5.59
N LYS A 32 3.33 -7.01 -5.23
CA LYS A 32 2.40 -8.07 -4.82
C LYS A 32 3.03 -8.96 -3.76
N ALA A 33 2.37 -9.13 -2.62
CA ALA A 33 2.89 -9.98 -1.54
C ALA A 33 1.80 -10.64 -0.69
N PRO A 34 2.08 -11.82 -0.09
CA PRO A 34 1.25 -12.37 0.96
C PRO A 34 1.36 -11.53 2.24
N LEU A 35 0.27 -11.48 3.01
CA LEU A 35 0.16 -10.69 4.23
C LEU A 35 1.28 -10.98 5.26
N ARG A 36 1.75 -12.23 5.31
CA ARG A 36 2.89 -12.65 6.17
C ARG A 36 4.19 -11.93 5.80
N LEU A 37 4.52 -11.85 4.52
CA LEU A 37 5.73 -11.16 4.06
C LEU A 37 5.59 -9.65 4.23
N LEU A 38 4.39 -9.12 3.98
CA LEU A 38 4.10 -7.71 4.24
C LEU A 38 4.30 -7.36 5.72
N TYR A 39 3.91 -8.21 6.67
CA TYR A 39 4.22 -7.99 8.08
C TYR A 39 5.72 -8.01 8.39
N ALA A 40 6.46 -8.95 7.80
CA ALA A 40 7.90 -9.01 7.99
C ALA A 40 8.56 -7.72 7.49
N GLU A 41 8.17 -7.26 6.29
CA GLU A 41 8.69 -6.03 5.70
C GLU A 41 8.25 -4.80 6.48
N VAL A 42 6.97 -4.62 6.82
CA VAL A 42 6.50 -3.47 7.60
C VAL A 42 7.31 -3.33 8.90
N ARG A 43 7.64 -4.44 9.57
CA ARG A 43 8.42 -4.43 10.81
C ARG A 43 9.82 -3.81 10.64
N THR A 44 10.43 -3.87 9.45
CA THR A 44 11.75 -3.26 9.18
C THR A 44 11.71 -1.73 9.24
N TRP A 45 10.53 -1.14 9.05
CA TRP A 45 10.31 0.31 9.17
C TRP A 45 10.24 0.81 10.62
N ALA A 46 10.17 -0.10 11.60
CA ALA A 46 10.20 0.27 13.01
C ALA A 46 11.61 0.77 13.38
N GLN A 47 11.68 1.96 13.99
CA GLN A 47 12.93 2.51 14.50
C GLN A 47 13.05 2.23 16.01
N PRO A 48 14.28 2.11 16.56
CA PRO A 48 14.47 1.95 18.01
C PRO A 48 13.81 3.05 18.85
N SER A 49 13.81 4.29 18.35
CA SER A 49 13.19 5.46 18.98
C SER A 49 11.66 5.55 18.78
N ARG A 50 11.10 4.74 17.87
CA ARG A 50 9.67 4.70 17.55
C ARG A 50 9.24 3.27 17.20
N PRO A 51 9.16 2.38 18.20
CA PRO A 51 8.67 1.04 17.98
C PRO A 51 7.18 1.07 17.64
N PHE A 52 6.73 0.08 16.87
CA PHE A 52 5.30 -0.11 16.67
C PHE A 52 4.63 -0.68 17.92
N GLY A 53 3.46 -0.15 18.26
CA GLY A 53 2.63 -0.69 19.34
C GLY A 53 2.07 -2.09 19.02
N PRO A 54 1.58 -2.85 20.01
CA PRO A 54 1.22 -4.27 19.87
C PRO A 54 0.19 -4.57 18.77
N ASN A 55 -0.67 -3.60 18.44
CA ASN A 55 -1.77 -3.75 17.48
C ASN A 55 -1.42 -3.29 16.06
N TRP A 56 -0.14 -3.10 15.73
CA TRP A 56 0.28 -2.58 14.43
C TRP A 56 -0.16 -3.45 13.25
N LYS A 57 -0.24 -4.78 13.43
CA LYS A 57 -0.77 -5.69 12.39
C LYS A 57 -2.25 -5.43 12.08
N ALA A 58 -3.03 -4.99 13.07
CA ALA A 58 -4.41 -4.57 12.85
C ALA A 58 -4.46 -3.27 12.05
N LYS A 59 -3.54 -2.33 12.33
CA LYS A 59 -3.43 -1.08 11.56
C LYS A 59 -3.05 -1.33 10.11
N VAL A 60 -2.12 -2.24 9.85
CA VAL A 60 -1.78 -2.69 8.48
C VAL A 60 -3.01 -3.24 7.76
N ARG A 61 -3.78 -4.14 8.39
CA ARG A 61 -5.01 -4.69 7.78
C ARG A 61 -6.06 -3.60 7.51
N GLN A 62 -6.22 -2.67 8.45
CA GLN A 62 -7.11 -1.53 8.30
C GLN A 62 -6.68 -0.68 7.08
N THR A 63 -5.39 -0.38 6.97
CA THR A 63 -4.84 0.39 5.85
C THR A 63 -5.04 -0.34 4.53
N LEU A 64 -4.73 -1.64 4.45
CA LEU A 64 -4.94 -2.45 3.25
C LEU A 64 -6.40 -2.43 2.77
N ALA A 65 -7.36 -2.46 3.71
CA ALA A 65 -8.79 -2.45 3.38
C ALA A 65 -9.31 -1.06 2.99
N MET A 66 -8.71 0.02 3.52
CA MET A 66 -9.15 1.40 3.27
C MET A 66 -8.42 2.08 2.11
N ASP A 67 -7.30 1.54 1.65
CA ASP A 67 -6.47 2.15 0.62
C ASP A 67 -6.95 1.73 -0.78
N PRO A 68 -7.52 2.64 -1.58
CA PRO A 68 -8.09 2.31 -2.89
C PRO A 68 -7.05 1.88 -3.94
N GLU A 69 -5.76 2.14 -3.70
CA GLU A 69 -4.68 1.68 -4.58
C GLU A 69 -4.26 0.24 -4.32
N ILE A 70 -4.71 -0.37 -3.23
CA ILE A 70 -4.33 -1.72 -2.84
C ILE A 70 -5.53 -2.64 -2.99
N VAL A 71 -5.34 -3.77 -3.68
CA VAL A 71 -6.39 -4.72 -3.98
C VAL A 71 -6.02 -6.12 -3.50
N PRO A 72 -7.00 -6.93 -3.08
CA PRO A 72 -6.77 -8.36 -2.83
C PRO A 72 -6.48 -9.06 -4.16
N ALA A 73 -5.35 -9.76 -4.24
CA ALA A 73 -4.94 -10.53 -5.42
C ALA A 73 -5.05 -12.05 -5.23
N GLY A 74 -5.66 -12.48 -4.12
CA GLY A 74 -5.84 -13.88 -3.73
C GLY A 74 -6.01 -14.03 -2.22
N ARG A 75 -6.19 -15.26 -1.73
CA ARG A 75 -6.36 -15.53 -0.29
C ARG A 75 -5.13 -15.09 0.50
N GLY A 76 -5.27 -13.97 1.21
CA GLY A 76 -4.17 -13.39 2.00
C GLY A 76 -3.08 -12.74 1.16
N ILE A 77 -3.32 -12.47 -0.13
CA ILE A 77 -2.37 -11.82 -1.04
C ILE A 77 -2.89 -10.43 -1.40
N TRP A 78 -2.02 -9.44 -1.34
CA TRP A 78 -2.33 -8.03 -1.62
C TRP A 78 -1.41 -7.51 -2.72
N ALA A 79 -1.94 -6.63 -3.56
CA ALA A 79 -1.20 -6.04 -4.67
C ALA A 79 -1.54 -4.55 -4.86
N ILE A 80 -0.61 -3.82 -5.45
CA ILE A 80 -0.83 -2.42 -5.86
C ILE A 80 -1.52 -2.44 -7.23
N LYS A 81 -2.71 -1.84 -7.32
CA LYS A 81 -3.54 -1.80 -8.53
C LYS A 81 -2.77 -1.31 -9.76
N SER A 82 -1.94 -0.28 -9.60
CA SER A 82 -1.16 0.33 -10.69
C SER A 82 0.06 -0.50 -11.11
N MET A 83 0.60 -1.39 -10.27
CA MET A 83 1.75 -2.26 -10.61
C MET A 83 1.33 -3.65 -11.06
N MET A 84 0.05 -3.97 -10.98
CA MET A 84 -0.49 -5.12 -11.68
C MET A 84 -0.46 -4.77 -13.18
N PRO A 85 0.13 -5.60 -14.06
CA PRO A 85 -0.13 -5.44 -15.49
C PRO A 85 -1.65 -5.50 -15.63
N GLN A 86 -2.26 -4.38 -15.99
CA GLN A 86 -3.66 -4.38 -16.36
C GLN A 86 -3.76 -5.41 -17.49
N PRO A 87 -4.66 -6.42 -17.42
CA PRO A 87 -5.07 -7.06 -18.65
C PRO A 87 -5.45 -5.90 -19.56
N ASP A 88 -4.78 -5.79 -20.69
CA ASP A 88 -4.98 -4.63 -21.54
C ASP A 88 -6.49 -4.49 -21.80
N ALA A 89 -6.96 -3.25 -21.91
CA ALA A 89 -8.31 -3.00 -22.35
C ALA A 89 -8.47 -3.31 -23.87
N SER A 90 -7.61 -4.15 -24.45
CA SER A 90 -7.59 -4.58 -25.84
C SER A 90 -7.86 -6.09 -26.01
N ASP A 91 -8.22 -6.81 -24.95
CA ASP A 91 -8.72 -8.19 -25.07
C ASP A 91 -10.25 -8.19 -25.02
N PRO A 92 -10.96 -8.07 -26.17
CA PRO A 92 -12.38 -8.37 -26.22
C PRO A 92 -12.52 -9.88 -26.06
N ALA A 93 -12.59 -10.34 -24.80
CA ALA A 93 -13.06 -11.67 -24.45
C ALA A 93 -14.53 -11.81 -24.92
N THR A 94 -14.64 -12.07 -26.21
CA THR A 94 -15.83 -12.53 -26.90
C THR A 94 -15.86 -14.03 -26.64
N PRO A 95 -16.82 -14.60 -25.91
CA PRO A 95 -17.22 -15.95 -26.23
C PRO A 95 -18.04 -15.85 -27.53
N LYS A 96 -17.37 -16.09 -28.67
CA LYS A 96 -18.04 -16.65 -29.84
C LYS A 96 -18.25 -18.15 -29.57
N SER A 97 -19.47 -18.53 -29.21
CA SER A 97 -20.18 -19.73 -29.66
C SER A 97 -21.52 -19.80 -28.93
#